data_AF-A0A5P3ADZ7-F1
#
_entry.id   AF-A0A5P3ADZ7-F1
#
_cell.length_a   1.000
_cell.length_b   1.000
_cell.length_c   1.000
_cell.angle_alpha   90.00
_cell.angle_beta   90.00
_cell.angle_gamma   90.00
#
_symmetry.space_group_name_H-M   'P 1'
#
loop_
_entity.id
_entity.type
_entity.pdbx_description
1 polymer ?
#
loop_
_entity_poly.entity_id
_entity_poly.type
_entity_poly.pdbx_seq_one_letter_code
_entity_poly.pdbx_strand_id
1 'polypeptide(L)' 'MIWLILLSVAFVVPFWKLLPEYGISSYWPITAIFPLCTLIMLYIMAFGAERKGGPR' A
#
# COMPACT_ATOMS: atom_id res chain seq x y z
N MET A 1 -14.03 16.00 -12.54
CA MET A 1 -13.14 16.06 -11.35
C MET A 1 -13.40 14.95 -10.34
N ILE A 2 -14.66 14.60 -10.03
CA ILE A 2 -15.02 13.48 -9.11
C ILE A 2 -14.31 12.15 -9.46
N TRP A 3 -14.20 11.83 -10.76
CA TRP A 3 -13.59 10.59 -11.24
C TRP A 3 -12.11 10.45 -10.88
N LEU A 4 -11.34 11.54 -10.90
CA LEU A 4 -9.91 11.50 -10.56
C LEU A 4 -9.69 11.25 -9.06
N ILE A 5 -10.58 11.80 -8.22
CA ILE A 5 -10.56 11.59 -6.78
C ILE A 5 -10.92 10.13 -6.47
N LEU A 6 -11.95 9.60 -7.11
CA LEU A 6 -12.38 8.22 -6.92
C LEU A 6 -11.31 7.22 -7.36
N LEU A 7 -10.62 7.49 -8.46
CA LEU A 7 -9.49 6.70 -8.93
C LEU A 7 -8.32 6.77 -7.93
N SER A 8 -7.96 7.96 -7.44
CA SER A 8 -6.90 8.11 -6.42
C SER A 8 -7.22 7.35 -5.12
N VAL A 9 -8.46 7.43 -4.65
CA VAL A 9 -8.93 6.70 -3.46
C VAL A 9 -8.88 5.18 -3.68
N ALA A 10 -9.26 4.70 -4.87
CA ALA A 10 -9.19 3.27 -5.21
C ALA A 10 -7.75 2.72 -5.18
N PHE A 11 -6.73 3.56 -5.41
CA PHE A 11 -5.32 3.18 -5.23
C PHE A 11 -4.88 3.26 -3.77
N VAL A 12 -5.25 4.29 -3.00
CA VAL A 12 -4.74 4.47 -1.62
C VAL A 12 -5.39 3.52 -0.61
N VAL A 13 -6.70 3.30 -0.73
CA VAL A 13 -7.48 2.45 0.20
C VAL A 13 -6.96 1.01 0.33
N PRO A 14 -6.67 0.26 -0.76
CA PRO A 14 -6.15 -1.10 -0.61
C PRO A 14 -4.81 -1.15 0.10
N PHE A 15 -3.93 -0.15 -0.10
CA PHE A 15 -2.65 -0.09 0.61
C PHE A 15 -2.81 0.17 2.10
N TRP A 16 -3.80 0.96 2.49
CA TRP A 16 -4.08 1.18 3.91
C TRP A 16 -4.49 -0.11 4.63
N LYS A 17 -5.17 -1.01 3.92
CA LYS A 17 -5.53 -2.34 4.43
C LYS A 17 -4.38 -3.35 4.36
N LEU A 18 -3.54 -3.28 3.31
CA LEU A 18 -2.41 -4.19 3.11
C LEU A 18 -1.24 -3.88 4.07
N LEU A 19 -0.83 -2.61 4.22
CA LEU A 19 0.36 -2.23 5.01
C LEU A 19 0.40 -2.78 6.44
N PRO A 20 -0.69 -2.77 7.22
CA PRO A 20 -0.73 -3.36 8.56
C PRO A 20 -0.46 -4.87 8.54
N GLU A 21 -0.91 -5.60 7.51
CA GLU A 21 -0.69 -7.06 7.38
C GLU A 21 0.80 -7.39 7.17
N TYR A 22 1.59 -6.47 6.62
CA TYR A 22 3.03 -6.62 6.44
C TYR A 22 3.85 -6.02 7.60
N GLY A 23 3.19 -5.57 8.68
CA GLY A 23 3.87 -4.96 9.83
C GLY A 23 4.46 -3.58 9.56
N ILE A 24 4.09 -2.95 8.44
CA ILE A 24 4.54 -1.61 8.06
C ILE A 24 3.66 -0.56 8.75
N SER A 25 4.27 0.53 9.21
CA SER A 25 3.59 1.62 9.91
C SER A 25 2.43 2.20 9.07
N SER A 26 1.26 2.35 9.69
CA SER A 26 0.01 2.85 9.06
C SER A 26 0.10 4.29 8.52
N TYR A 27 1.21 5.00 8.77
CA TYR A 27 1.50 6.34 8.24
C TYR A 27 2.19 6.34 6.86
N TRP A 28 2.78 5.21 6.44
CA TRP A 28 3.40 5.08 5.11
C TRP A 28 2.45 5.10 3.88
N PRO A 29 1.14 4.79 3.95
CA PRO A 29 0.26 4.83 2.76
C PRO A 29 0.09 6.24 2.19
N ILE A 30 0.35 7.29 2.96
CA ILE A 30 0.30 8.68 2.48
C ILE A 30 1.32 8.91 1.37
N THR A 31 2.44 8.17 1.38
CA THR A 31 3.43 8.22 0.30
C THR A 31 2.93 7.60 -1.01
N ALA A 32 1.94 6.68 -0.95
CA ALA A 32 1.31 6.06 -2.12
C ALA A 32 0.36 7.00 -2.88
N ILE A 33 0.24 8.26 -2.48
CA ILE A 33 -0.43 9.28 -3.29
C ILE A 33 0.30 9.50 -4.64
N PHE A 34 1.61 9.24 -4.66
CA PHE A 34 2.39 9.20 -5.89
C PHE A 34 2.36 7.79 -6.50
N PRO A 35 2.01 7.64 -7.79
CA PRO A 35 1.94 6.34 -8.44
C PRO A 35 3.29 5.60 -8.45
N LEU A 36 4.41 6.33 -8.46
CA LEU A 36 5.76 5.73 -8.35
C LEU A 36 6.00 5.07 -6.99
N CYS A 37 5.67 5.75 -5.89
CA CYS A 37 5.79 5.20 -4.54
C CYS A 37 4.90 3.97 -4.35
N THR A 38 3.71 3.99 -4.97
CA THR A 38 2.79 2.84 -5.01
C THR A 38 3.45 1.63 -5.65
N LEU A 39 4.11 1.81 -6.79
CA LEU A 39 4.82 0.74 -7.50
C LEU A 39 5.95 0.15 -6.63
N ILE A 40 6.75 1.00 -5.99
CA ILE A 40 7.86 0.57 -5.11
C ILE A 40 7.32 -0.20 -3.90
N MET A 41 6.24 0.27 -3.28
CA MET A 41 5.64 -0.39 -2.13
C MET A 41 5.04 -1.75 -2.51
N LEU A 42 4.43 -1.84 -3.69
CA LEU A 42 3.93 -3.10 -4.23
C LEU A 42 5.09 -4.07 -4.52
N TYR A 43 6.20 -3.57 -5.07
CA TYR A 43 7.41 -4.37 -5.32
C TYR A 43 7.96 -4.95 -4.02
N ILE A 44 8.10 -4.10 -2.99
CA ILE A 44 8.59 -4.55 -1.68
C ILE A 44 7.59 -5.56 -1.08
N MET A 45 6.28 -5.32 -1.12
CA MET A 45 5.29 -6.28 -0.63
C MET A 45 5.25 -7.61 -1.39
N ALA A 46 5.48 -7.59 -2.70
CA ALA A 46 5.38 -8.76 -3.55
C ALA A 46 6.64 -9.63 -3.51
N PHE A 47 7.82 -9.01 -3.41
CA PHE A 47 9.10 -9.71 -3.54
C PHE A 47 9.95 -9.73 -2.27
N GLY A 48 9.72 -8.83 -1.31
CA GLY A 48 10.62 -8.63 -0.18
C GLY A 48 9.99 -8.57 1.21
N ALA A 49 8.67 -8.38 1.34
CA ALA A 49 8.03 -8.24 2.65
C ALA A 49 7.41 -9.56 3.09
N GLU A 50 7.86 -10.06 4.24
CA GLU A 50 7.21 -11.19 4.90
C GLU A 50 5.93 -10.73 5.59
N ARG A 51 4.80 -11.41 5.31
CA ARG A 51 3.53 -11.10 5.98
C ARG A 51 3.65 -11.37 7.47
N LYS A 52 3.27 -10.40 8.30
CA LYS A 52 3.27 -10.54 9.75
C LYS A 52 2.13 -11.48 10.16
N GLY A 53 2.41 -12.78 10.23
CA GLY A 53 1.42 -13.82 10.57
C GLY A 53 1.48 -15.12 9.77
N GLY A 54 2.46 -15.32 8.88
CA GLY A 54 2.71 -16.63 8.25
C GLY A 54 3.21 -17.67 9.26
N PRO A 55 2.90 -18.96 9.08
CA PRO A 55 3.36 -20.01 10.00
C PRO A 55 4.88 -20.05 9.99
N ARG A 56 5.45 -20.05 11.20
CA ARG A 56 6.88 -20.21 11.46
C ARG A 56 7.42 -21.50 10.85
#